data_AF-A0A7J5BNW9-F1
#
_entry.id   AF-A0A7J5BNW9-F1
#
_cell.length_a   1.000
_cell.length_b   1.000
_cell.length_c   1.000
_cell.angle_alpha   90.00
_cell.angle_beta   90.00
_cell.angle_gamma   90.00
#
_symmetry.space_group_name_H-M   'P 1'
#
loop_
_entity.id
_entity.type
_entity.pdbx_description
1 polymer ?
#
loop_
_entity_poly.entity_id
_entity_poly.type
_entity_poly.pdbx_seq_one_letter_code
_entity_poly.pdbx_strand_id
1 'polypeptide(L)'
;MSYTLAFWSGGVDLDPADTYRRFGDTGAVDGVEPVDRQLVVQSFAERLPGWTWGGQFLTPPGVDPENGSPVFDVHLGEQLVEFVGYGMTGSAANAVIDAMRALGFRLYDPQTGERFE
;
A
#
# COMPACT_ATOMS: atom_id res chain seq x y z
N MET A 1 9.96 13.52 5.68
CA MET A 1 9.14 12.64 6.53
C MET A 1 8.39 11.71 5.59
N SER A 2 8.53 10.39 5.76
CA SER A 2 7.82 9.39 4.95
C SER A 2 6.46 9.09 5.56
N TYR A 3 5.54 8.57 4.75
CA TYR A 3 4.23 8.09 5.16
C TYR A 3 4.02 6.66 4.65
N THR A 4 3.53 5.76 5.50
CA THR A 4 3.31 4.36 5.15
C THR A 4 1.83 4.06 5.08
N LEU A 5 1.39 3.50 3.96
CA LEU A 5 0.06 2.91 3.81
C LEU A 5 0.22 1.39 3.75
N ALA A 6 -0.33 0.69 4.73
CA ALA A 6 -0.27 -0.76 4.82
C ALA A 6 -1.61 -1.38 4.42
N PHE A 7 -1.57 -2.45 3.64
CA PHE A 7 -2.75 -3.08 3.06
C PHE A 7 -2.70 -4.60 3.18
N TRP A 8 -3.80 -5.21 3.60
CA TRP A 8 -4.01 -6.67 3.54
C TRP A 8 -5.50 -7.02 3.34
N SER A 9 -5.80 -8.25 2.91
CA SER A 9 -7.16 -8.80 2.81
C SER A 9 -7.34 -9.99 3.76
N GLY A 10 -8.59 -10.40 4.02
CA GLY A 10 -8.89 -11.37 5.08
C GLY A 10 -8.65 -10.82 6.50
N GLY A 11 -8.88 -11.62 7.54
CA GLY A 11 -8.62 -11.27 8.94
C GLY A 11 -9.60 -10.24 9.50
N VAL A 12 -10.87 -10.31 9.12
CA VAL A 12 -11.86 -9.23 9.37
C VAL A 12 -12.04 -8.89 10.84
N ASP A 13 -11.93 -9.90 11.70
CA ASP A 13 -12.11 -9.80 13.15
C ASP A 13 -10.80 -9.58 13.91
N LEU A 14 -9.67 -9.48 13.22
CA LEU A 14 -8.37 -9.25 13.85
C LEU A 14 -8.17 -7.78 14.21
N ASP A 15 -7.48 -7.56 15.34
CA ASP A 15 -7.02 -6.22 15.71
C ASP A 15 -5.96 -5.74 14.69
N PRO A 16 -6.18 -4.59 14.02
CA PRO A 16 -5.27 -4.13 12.97
C PRO A 16 -3.85 -3.82 13.46
N ALA A 17 -3.70 -3.29 14.66
CA ALA A 17 -2.40 -2.93 15.22
C ALA A 17 -1.58 -4.19 15.57
N ASP A 18 -2.20 -5.17 16.23
CA ASP A 18 -1.55 -6.46 16.51
C ASP A 18 -1.27 -7.23 15.22
N THR A 19 -2.17 -7.20 14.24
CA THR A 19 -1.97 -7.81 12.91
C THR A 19 -0.74 -7.22 12.23
N TYR A 20 -0.65 -5.89 12.16
CA TYR A 20 0.48 -5.21 11.54
C TYR A 20 1.81 -5.55 12.24
N ARG A 21 1.81 -5.58 13.58
CA ARG A 21 2.99 -5.98 14.36
C ARG A 21 3.43 -7.41 14.05
N ARG A 22 2.49 -8.36 13.93
CA ARG A 22 2.81 -9.77 13.63
C ARG A 22 3.46 -9.96 12.27
N PHE A 23 3.19 -9.13 11.26
CA PHE A 23 3.93 -9.21 9.99
C PHE A 23 5.44 -8.97 10.18
N GLY A 24 5.83 -8.09 11.11
CA GLY A 24 7.24 -7.87 11.44
C GLY A 24 7.87 -8.98 12.30
N ASP A 25 7.07 -9.66 13.13
CA ASP A 25 7.56 -10.66 14.08
C ASP A 25 7.58 -12.09 13.51
N THR A 26 6.47 -12.53 12.90
CA THR A 26 6.24 -13.92 12.48
C THR A 26 6.18 -14.10 10.97
N GLY A 27 6.07 -13.02 10.21
CA GLY A 27 6.01 -13.01 8.74
C GLY A 27 4.66 -13.45 8.16
N ALA A 28 3.95 -14.36 8.83
CA ALA A 28 2.60 -14.80 8.46
C ALA A 28 1.60 -14.60 9.61
N VAL A 29 0.37 -14.23 9.24
CA VAL A 29 -0.76 -14.04 10.15
C VAL A 29 -1.94 -14.91 9.71
N ASP A 30 -2.41 -15.76 10.62
CA ASP A 30 -3.57 -16.62 10.37
C ASP A 30 -4.84 -15.80 10.10
N GLY A 31 -5.57 -16.18 9.07
CA GLY A 31 -6.79 -15.50 8.64
C GLY A 31 -6.56 -14.34 7.67
N VAL A 32 -5.32 -13.87 7.49
CA VAL A 32 -4.95 -12.94 6.41
C VAL A 32 -4.73 -13.73 5.12
N GLU A 33 -5.25 -13.21 4.02
CA GLU A 33 -5.13 -13.85 2.71
C GLU A 33 -3.78 -13.54 2.05
N PRO A 34 -3.27 -14.45 1.19
CA PRO A 34 -2.06 -14.19 0.43
C PRO A 34 -2.26 -13.09 -0.62
N VAL A 35 -1.22 -12.29 -0.82
CA VAL A 35 -1.17 -11.24 -1.85
C VAL A 35 -0.92 -11.87 -3.21
N ASP A 36 -1.86 -11.69 -4.13
CA ASP A 36 -1.61 -11.90 -5.55
C ASP A 36 -0.84 -10.71 -6.12
N ARG A 37 0.49 -10.85 -6.22
CA ARG A 37 1.39 -9.81 -6.73
C ARG A 37 1.05 -9.38 -8.16
N GLN A 38 0.64 -10.33 -9.01
CA GLN A 38 0.33 -10.03 -10.40
C GLN A 38 -0.94 -9.18 -10.47
N LEU A 39 -1.95 -9.53 -9.68
CA LEU A 39 -3.20 -8.76 -9.58
C LEU A 39 -2.96 -7.34 -9.05
N VAL A 40 -2.11 -7.18 -8.03
CA VAL A 40 -1.77 -5.86 -7.48
C VAL A 40 -1.09 -4.99 -8.54
N VAL A 41 -0.08 -5.53 -9.24
CA VAL A 41 0.62 -4.78 -10.30
C VAL A 41 -0.31 -4.46 -11.48
N GLN A 42 -1.21 -5.38 -11.84
CA GLN A 42 -2.23 -5.12 -12.87
C GLN A 42 -3.16 -3.98 -12.46
N SER A 43 -3.57 -3.93 -11.19
CA SER A 43 -4.40 -2.85 -10.66
C SER A 43 -3.72 -1.48 -10.78
N PHE A 44 -2.39 -1.40 -10.64
CA PHE A 44 -1.66 -0.14 -10.87
C PHE A 44 -1.85 0.35 -12.31
N ALA A 45 -1.71 -0.53 -13.30
CA ALA A 45 -1.88 -0.16 -14.70
C ALA A 45 -3.33 0.23 -15.04
N GLU A 46 -4.31 -0.44 -14.43
CA GLU A 46 -5.73 -0.21 -14.72
C GLU A 46 -6.33 0.99 -13.99
N ARG A 47 -5.87 1.25 -12.75
CA ARG A 47 -6.53 2.21 -11.84
C ARG A 47 -5.71 3.44 -11.54
N LEU A 48 -4.43 3.46 -11.88
CA LEU A 48 -3.55 4.61 -11.71
C LEU A 48 -3.09 5.13 -13.09
N PRO A 49 -4.00 5.72 -13.88
CA PRO A 49 -3.67 6.15 -15.23
C PRO A 49 -2.57 7.22 -15.22
N GLY A 50 -1.54 7.01 -16.04
CA GLY A 50 -0.38 7.90 -16.14
C GLY A 50 0.68 7.71 -15.05
N TRP A 51 0.45 6.81 -14.10
CA TRP A 51 1.49 6.43 -13.13
C TRP A 51 2.47 5.44 -13.77
N THR A 52 3.71 5.44 -13.27
CA THR A 52 4.77 4.55 -13.74
C THR A 52 5.14 3.57 -12.64
N TRP A 53 5.12 2.27 -12.96
CA TRP A 53 5.58 1.21 -12.08
C TRP A 53 6.98 0.73 -12.50
N GLY A 54 7.96 0.90 -11.61
CA GLY A 54 9.36 0.55 -11.81
C GLY A 54 9.79 -0.73 -11.09
N GLY A 55 8.86 -1.60 -10.68
CA GLY A 55 9.14 -2.87 -9.99
C GLY A 55 9.33 -2.76 -8.48
N GLN A 56 9.91 -1.67 -8.00
CA GLN A 56 9.95 -1.29 -6.58
C GLN A 56 9.28 0.07 -6.35
N PHE A 57 9.41 0.98 -7.32
CA PHE A 57 8.92 2.35 -7.18
C PHE A 57 7.65 2.57 -7.99
N LEU A 58 6.67 3.21 -7.38
CA LEU A 58 5.45 3.67 -8.03
C LEU A 58 5.44 5.20 -8.04
N THR A 59 5.37 5.78 -9.24
CA THR A 59 5.54 7.23 -9.45
C THR A 59 4.29 7.84 -10.09
N PRO A 60 3.70 8.88 -9.50
CA PRO A 60 2.56 9.59 -10.09
C PRO A 60 2.96 10.41 -11.33
N PRO A 61 2.00 10.73 -12.22
CA PRO A 61 2.25 11.56 -13.38
C PRO A 61 2.72 12.97 -12.99
N GLY A 62 3.65 13.53 -13.77
CA GLY A 62 4.16 14.89 -13.58
C GLY A 62 5.17 15.04 -12.43
N VAL A 63 5.55 13.94 -11.78
CA VAL A 63 6.61 13.89 -10.78
C VAL A 63 7.95 13.63 -11.47
N ASP A 64 8.88 14.56 -11.31
CA ASP A 64 10.27 14.36 -11.66
C ASP A 64 11.00 13.64 -10.51
N PRO A 65 11.49 12.41 -10.72
CA PRO A 65 12.21 11.67 -9.70
C PRO A 65 13.54 12.35 -9.29
N GLU A 66 14.11 13.23 -10.12
CA GLU A 66 15.36 13.95 -9.82
C GLU A 66 15.12 15.23 -8.99
N ASN A 67 13.91 15.80 -9.01
CA ASN A 67 13.58 17.07 -8.37
C ASN A 67 12.70 16.96 -7.10
N GLY A 68 12.56 15.75 -6.54
CA GLY A 68 12.06 15.54 -5.17
C GLY A 68 10.54 15.45 -5.02
N SER A 69 9.83 15.04 -6.06
CA SER A 69 8.37 14.82 -6.03
C SER A 69 8.02 13.35 -5.71
N PRO A 70 6.79 13.06 -5.24
CA PRO A 70 6.54 11.85 -4.44
C PRO A 70 6.72 10.55 -5.20
N VAL A 71 7.60 9.72 -4.68
CA VAL A 71 7.78 8.32 -5.07
C VAL A 71 7.26 7.45 -3.94
N PHE A 72 6.51 6.42 -4.29
CA PHE A 72 6.17 5.34 -3.37
C PHE A 72 7.17 4.21 -3.53
N ASP A 73 7.88 3.88 -2.46
CA ASP A 73 8.55 2.59 -2.35
C ASP A 73 7.50 1.54 -1.99
N VAL A 74 7.31 0.54 -2.86
CA VAL A 74 6.24 -0.44 -2.75
C VAL A 74 6.82 -1.78 -2.35
N HIS A 75 6.43 -2.26 -1.18
CA HIS A 75 6.76 -3.59 -0.70
C HIS A 75 5.59 -4.54 -0.95
N LEU A 76 5.79 -5.53 -1.83
CA LEU A 76 4.82 -6.61 -2.07
C LEU A 76 5.26 -7.86 -1.29
N GLY A 77 4.80 -7.99 -0.04
CA GLY A 77 5.01 -9.17 0.80
C GLY A 77 4.11 -10.35 0.41
N GLU A 78 4.13 -11.41 1.22
CA GLU A 78 3.27 -12.59 1.01
C GLU A 78 1.81 -12.34 1.43
N GLN A 79 1.58 -11.51 2.44
CA GLN A 79 0.25 -11.19 3.00
C GLN A 79 0.04 -9.68 3.23
N LEU A 80 1.09 -8.88 3.05
CA LEU A 80 1.11 -7.45 3.32
C LEU A 80 1.61 -6.70 2.08
N VAL A 81 0.94 -5.60 1.75
CA VAL A 81 1.41 -4.62 0.78
C VAL A 81 1.65 -3.29 1.49
N GLU A 82 2.83 -2.70 1.33
CA GLU A 82 3.15 -1.39 1.90
C GLU A 82 3.53 -0.40 0.83
N PHE A 83 3.04 0.83 0.96
CA PHE A 83 3.45 1.96 0.15
C PHE A 83 4.09 3.01 1.06
N VAL A 84 5.38 3.21 0.92
CA VAL A 84 6.13 4.21 1.67
C VAL A 84 6.34 5.42 0.78
N GLY A 85 5.51 6.44 0.96
CA GLY A 85 5.55 7.69 0.21
C GLY A 85 6.46 8.73 0.84
N TYR A 86 7.30 9.39 0.04
CA TYR A 86 8.13 10.53 0.46
C TYR A 86 7.58 11.83 -0.11
N GLY A 87 7.20 12.79 0.73
CA GLY A 87 6.60 14.06 0.25
C GLY A 87 5.23 13.89 -0.42
N MET A 88 4.51 12.82 -0.04
CA MET A 88 3.22 12.45 -0.58
C MET A 88 2.15 13.54 -0.39
N THR A 89 1.35 13.79 -1.43
CA THR A 89 0.13 14.60 -1.34
C THR A 89 -1.07 13.71 -1.00
N GLY A 90 -2.10 14.27 -0.37
CA GLY A 90 -3.34 13.52 -0.07
C GLY A 90 -4.02 12.95 -1.33
N SER A 91 -3.90 13.61 -2.48
CA SER A 91 -4.45 13.11 -3.74
C SER A 91 -3.73 11.85 -4.25
N ALA A 92 -2.40 11.80 -4.11
CA ALA A 92 -1.62 10.62 -4.47
C ALA A 92 -1.91 9.45 -3.51
N ALA A 93 -2.03 9.74 -2.21
CA ALA A 93 -2.42 8.76 -1.20
C ALA A 93 -3.78 8.12 -1.52
N ASN A 94 -4.79 8.96 -1.78
CA ASN A 94 -6.15 8.50 -2.07
C ASN A 94 -6.23 7.64 -3.33
N ALA A 95 -5.47 7.98 -4.38
CA ALA A 95 -5.42 7.17 -5.59
C ALA A 95 -4.91 5.74 -5.31
N VAL A 96 -3.83 5.61 -4.52
CA VAL A 96 -3.31 4.30 -4.09
C VAL A 96 -4.34 3.55 -3.23
N ILE A 97 -4.97 4.24 -2.28
CA ILE A 97 -6.01 3.67 -1.42
C ILE A 97 -7.17 3.12 -2.25
N ASP A 98 -7.66 3.87 -3.24
CA ASP A 98 -8.76 3.45 -4.11
C ASP A 98 -8.38 2.25 -4.99
N ALA A 99 -7.15 2.23 -5.52
CA ALA A 99 -6.63 1.12 -6.32
C ALA A 99 -6.55 -0.18 -5.50
N MET A 100 -6.13 -0.10 -4.23
CA MET A 100 -6.03 -1.24 -3.32
C MET A 100 -7.41 -1.68 -2.78
N ARG A 101 -8.27 -0.73 -2.39
CA ARG A 101 -9.65 -1.02 -1.93
C ARG A 101 -10.46 -1.78 -2.97
N ALA A 102 -10.26 -1.48 -4.25
CA ALA A 102 -10.93 -2.19 -5.34
C ALA A 102 -10.54 -3.67 -5.46
N LEU A 103 -9.38 -4.07 -4.91
CA LEU A 103 -8.94 -5.45 -4.83
C LEU A 103 -9.40 -6.13 -3.51
N GLY A 104 -10.18 -5.45 -2.68
CA GLY A 104 -10.63 -5.95 -1.37
C GLY A 104 -9.62 -5.76 -0.25
N PHE A 105 -8.51 -5.06 -0.50
CA PHE A 105 -7.53 -4.76 0.53
C PHE A 105 -8.06 -3.68 1.48
N ARG A 106 -7.82 -3.89 2.78
CA ARG A 106 -8.15 -2.95 3.83
C ARG A 106 -6.92 -2.12 4.15
N LEU A 107 -7.11 -0.81 4.23
CA LEU A 107 -6.07 0.12 4.64
C LEU A 107 -5.90 0.07 6.16
N TYR A 108 -4.65 -0.04 6.58
CA TYR A 108 -4.19 0.32 7.91
C TYR A 108 -3.13 1.39 7.78
N ASP A 109 -3.26 2.42 8.61
CA ASP A 109 -2.30 3.50 8.70
C ASP A 109 -1.52 3.37 10.00
N PRO A 110 -0.24 2.95 9.95
CA PRO A 110 0.58 2.77 11.14
C PRO A 110 0.88 4.07 11.91
N GLN A 111 0.69 5.24 11.28
CA GLN A 111 1.06 6.54 11.85
C GLN A 111 -0.07 7.16 12.66
N THR A 112 -1.32 6.91 12.26
CA THR A 112 -2.50 7.33 13.03
C THR A 112 -3.02 6.21 13.94
N GLY A 113 -2.64 4.96 13.67
CA GLY A 113 -3.21 3.80 14.36
C GLY A 113 -4.69 3.59 14.02
N GLU A 114 -5.21 4.33 13.04
CA GLU A 114 -6.62 4.34 12.66
C GLU A 114 -6.84 3.73 11.28
N ARG A 115 -8.05 3.19 11.09
CA ARG A 115 -8.61 2.84 9.79
C ARG A 115 -9.36 4.07 9.30
N PHE A 116 -9.02 4.62 8.14
CA PHE A 116 -9.93 5.56 7.47
C PHE A 116 -11.17 4.76 7.03
N GLU A 117 -12.32 5.06 7.64
CA GLU A 117 -13.63 4.53 7.25
C GLU A 117 -14.01 4.99 5.84
#